data_AF-A0A8J5BB55-F1
#
_entry.id   AF-A0A8J5BB55-F1
#
_cell.length_a   1.000
_cell.length_b   1.000
_cell.length_c   1.000
_cell.angle_alpha   90.00
_cell.angle_beta   90.00
_cell.angle_gamma   90.00
#
_symmetry.space_group_name_H-M   'P 1'
#
loop_
_entity.id
_entity.type
_entity.pdbx_description
1 polymer ?
#
loop_
_entity_poly.entity_id
_entity_poly.type
_entity_poly.pdbx_seq_one_letter_code
_entity_poly.pdbx_strand_id
1 'polypeptide(L)'
;MAEQIRTNLVHQHLWTDVVIHKTKLTDLVHGTPPKTLHPDDIEIRSEWLVPARSNDDWTIKQWDECFHEAEGVAGKDVDRMLMAIVDNDSTIVYYFVYKGLVKPRKN
;
A
#
# COMPACT_ATOMS: atom_id res chain seq x y z
N MET A 1 2.49 -13.49 2.12
CA MET A 1 2.99 -12.10 2.00
C MET A 1 2.04 -11.11 2.65
N ALA A 2 0.77 -11.00 2.21
CA ALA A 2 -0.21 -10.10 2.84
C ALA A 2 -0.36 -10.28 4.35
N GLU A 3 -0.37 -11.53 4.84
CA GLU A 3 -0.45 -11.85 6.27
C GLU A 3 0.78 -11.38 7.07
N GLN A 4 1.97 -11.48 6.47
CA GLN A 4 3.22 -11.01 7.08
C GLN A 4 3.25 -9.48 7.13
N ILE A 5 2.78 -8.82 6.07
CA ILE A 5 2.61 -7.37 6.03
C ILE A 5 1.60 -6.95 7.11
N ARG A 6 0.43 -7.58 7.20
CA ARG A 6 -0.55 -7.31 8.27
C ARG A 6 0.07 -7.41 9.66
N THR A 7 0.76 -8.52 9.92
CA THR A 7 1.45 -8.75 11.21
C THR A 7 2.46 -7.64 11.51
N ASN A 8 3.27 -7.24 10.52
CA ASN A 8 4.24 -6.16 10.67
C ASN A 8 3.56 -4.80 10.90
N LEU A 9 2.52 -4.47 10.13
CA LEU A 9 1.76 -3.23 10.29
C LEU A 9 1.14 -3.12 11.68
N VAL A 10 0.48 -4.18 12.16
CA VAL A 10 -0.19 -4.20 13.47
C VAL A 10 0.82 -4.16 14.62
N HIS A 11 1.86 -4.99 14.59
CA HIS A 11 2.73 -5.17 15.76
C HIS A 11 3.96 -4.25 15.78
N GLN A 12 4.51 -3.88 14.63
CA GLN A 12 5.73 -3.05 14.54
C GLN A 12 5.39 -1.59 14.23
N HIS A 13 4.40 -1.35 13.37
CA HIS A 13 3.97 0.00 13.01
C HIS A 13 2.72 0.49 13.75
N LEU A 14 2.10 -0.35 14.57
CA LEU A 14 0.92 -0.03 15.39
C LEU A 14 -0.27 0.48 14.56
N TRP A 15 -0.45 -0.05 13.36
CA TRP A 15 -1.61 0.25 12.54
C TRP A 15 -2.87 -0.38 13.12
N THR A 16 -4.00 0.29 12.87
CA THR A 16 -5.34 -0.13 13.29
C THR A 16 -6.19 -0.46 12.06
N ASP A 17 -7.29 -1.19 12.26
CA ASP A 17 -8.24 -1.57 11.21
C ASP A 17 -7.59 -2.24 9.99
N VAL A 18 -6.55 -3.06 10.21
CA VAL A 18 -5.83 -3.70 9.12
C VAL A 18 -6.60 -4.91 8.59
N VAL A 19 -7.09 -4.79 7.36
CA VAL A 19 -7.90 -5.79 6.65
C VAL A 19 -7.20 -6.24 5.38
N ILE A 20 -7.35 -7.52 5.03
CA ILE A 20 -6.86 -8.08 3.77
C ILE A 20 -8.05 -8.26 2.83
N HIS A 21 -7.98 -7.63 1.67
CA HIS A 21 -8.97 -7.73 0.61
C HIS A 21 -8.44 -8.63 -0.49
N LYS A 22 -9.13 -9.75 -0.72
CA LYS A 22 -8.81 -10.66 -1.83
C LYS A 22 -9.30 -10.06 -3.13
N THR A 23 -8.40 -9.81 -4.06
CA THR A 23 -8.74 -9.29 -5.37
C THR A 23 -8.30 -10.26 -6.47
N LYS A 24 -8.47 -9.88 -7.75
CA LYS A 24 -8.14 -10.76 -8.88
C LYS A 24 -6.63 -10.88 -9.09
N LEU A 25 -5.90 -9.78 -8.86
CA LEU A 25 -4.47 -9.73 -9.12
C LEU A 25 -3.64 -10.11 -7.89
N THR A 26 -3.93 -9.53 -6.72
CA THR A 26 -3.16 -9.77 -5.49
C THR A 26 -3.98 -9.47 -4.24
N ASP A 27 -3.59 -9.99 -3.08
CA ASP A 27 -4.26 -9.68 -1.83
C ASP A 27 -3.89 -8.25 -1.37
N LEU A 28 -4.76 -7.28 -1.59
CA LEU A 28 -4.55 -5.92 -1.11
C LEU A 28 -4.69 -5.84 0.41
N VAL A 29 -3.83 -5.05 1.04
CA VAL A 29 -3.94 -4.75 2.48
C VAL A 29 -4.45 -3.33 2.64
N HIS A 30 -5.37 -3.10 3.56
CA HIS A 30 -5.89 -1.78 3.90
C HIS A 30 -5.78 -1.56 5.40
N GLY A 31 -5.45 -0.36 5.85
CA GLY A 31 -5.43 -0.04 7.29
C GLY A 31 -5.10 1.41 7.60
N THR A 32 -5.18 1.77 8.88
CA THR A 32 -4.98 3.14 9.35
C THR A 32 -3.69 3.26 10.18
N PRO A 33 -2.72 4.07 9.76
CA PRO A 33 -1.49 4.31 10.51
C PRO A 33 -1.76 5.13 11.79
N PRO A 34 -0.93 5.00 12.83
CA PRO A 34 -1.11 5.76 14.09
C PRO A 34 -0.74 7.25 13.96
N LYS A 35 -0.09 7.63 12.85
CA LYS A 35 0.35 8.99 12.54
C LYS A 35 0.40 9.18 11.03
N THR A 36 0.51 10.42 10.59
CA THR A 36 0.75 10.75 9.19
C THR A 36 2.01 10.06 8.67
N LEU A 37 1.97 9.55 7.44
CA LEU A 37 3.07 8.80 6.85
C LEU A 37 3.96 9.70 5.99
N HIS A 38 3.43 10.82 5.52
CA HIS A 38 4.15 11.81 4.75
C HIS A 38 4.09 13.19 5.43
N PRO A 39 5.15 14.02 5.38
CA PRO A 39 5.15 15.36 5.98
C PRO A 39 4.05 16.30 5.44
N ASP A 40 3.65 16.11 4.19
CA ASP A 40 2.59 16.89 3.53
C ASP A 40 1.17 16.41 3.91
N ASP A 41 1.04 15.32 4.66
CA ASP A 41 -0.26 14.83 5.10
C ASP A 41 -0.81 15.76 6.16
N ILE A 42 -1.95 16.38 5.86
CA ILE A 42 -2.66 17.27 6.79
C ILE A 42 -3.36 16.44 7.89
N GLU A 43 -3.82 15.24 7.55
CA GLU A 43 -4.59 14.36 8.43
C GLU A 43 -4.17 12.89 8.26
N ILE A 44 -4.38 12.09 9.30
CA ILE A 44 -4.22 10.63 9.24
C ILE A 44 -5.30 10.09 8.30
N ARG A 45 -4.88 9.33 7.29
CA ARG A 45 -5.78 8.67 6.35
C ARG A 45 -5.52 7.17 6.35
N SER A 46 -6.55 6.39 6.04
CA SER A 46 -6.39 4.96 5.76
C SER A 46 -5.69 4.77 4.42
N GLU A 47 -4.78 3.81 4.38
CA GLU A 47 -3.88 3.56 3.26
C GLU A 47 -4.10 2.16 2.70
N TRP A 48 -3.89 2.05 1.40
CA TRP A 48 -3.90 0.80 0.66
C TRP A 48 -2.48 0.34 0.41
N LEU A 49 -2.22 -0.95 0.56
CA LEU A 49 -0.93 -1.56 0.31
C LEU A 49 -1.02 -2.71 -0.68
N VAL A 50 -0.06 -2.75 -1.59
CA VAL A 50 0.15 -3.82 -2.56
C VAL A 50 1.33 -4.67 -2.11
N PRO A 51 1.13 -5.96 -1.78
CA PRO A 51 2.23 -6.86 -1.49
C PRO A 51 3.07 -7.14 -2.74
N ALA A 52 4.39 -6.98 -2.62
CA ALA A 52 5.34 -7.27 -3.68
C ALA A 52 6.56 -8.03 -3.14
N ARG A 53 7.30 -8.72 -4.01
CA ARG A 53 8.64 -9.25 -3.73
C ARG A 53 9.70 -8.39 -4.39
N SER A 54 10.93 -8.44 -3.88
CA SER A 54 12.06 -7.69 -4.43
C SER A 54 12.37 -8.01 -5.89
N ASN A 55 11.98 -9.20 -6.37
CA ASN A 55 12.22 -9.67 -7.74
C ASN A 55 10.96 -9.62 -8.63
N ASP A 56 9.87 -8.99 -8.18
CA ASP A 56 8.65 -8.89 -8.98
C ASP A 56 8.75 -7.70 -9.96
N ASP A 57 8.61 -7.98 -11.25
CA ASP A 57 8.47 -6.96 -12.28
C ASP A 57 7.01 -6.46 -12.34
N TRP A 58 6.77 -5.26 -11.83
CA TRP A 58 5.44 -4.64 -11.86
C TRP A 58 5.24 -3.80 -13.13
N THR A 59 4.24 -4.19 -13.93
CA THR A 59 3.80 -3.41 -15.08
C THR A 59 2.84 -2.29 -14.66
N ILE A 60 2.78 -1.22 -15.46
CA ILE A 60 1.83 -0.12 -15.24
C ILE A 60 0.37 -0.62 -15.24
N LYS A 61 0.06 -1.63 -16.06
CA LYS A 61 -1.28 -2.24 -16.13
C LYS A 61 -1.66 -2.94 -14.83
N GLN A 62 -0.72 -3.64 -14.19
CA GLN A 62 -0.95 -4.28 -12.89
C GLN A 62 -1.19 -3.23 -11.80
N TRP A 63 -0.47 -2.11 -11.83
CA TRP A 63 -0.75 -0.99 -10.94
C TRP A 63 -2.14 -0.41 -11.15
N ASP A 64 -2.51 -0.14 -12.40
CA ASP A 64 -3.84 0.36 -12.74
C ASP A 64 -4.97 -0.57 -12.25
N GLU A 65 -4.77 -1.88 -12.37
CA GLU A 65 -5.71 -2.89 -11.85
C GLU A 65 -5.78 -2.87 -10.31
N CYS A 66 -4.66 -2.78 -9.60
CA CYS A 66 -4.63 -2.62 -8.14
C CYS A 66 -5.38 -1.37 -7.67
N PHE A 67 -5.17 -0.22 -8.34
CA PHE A 67 -5.90 1.01 -8.03
C PHE A 67 -7.40 0.83 -8.26
N HIS A 68 -7.78 0.24 -9.40
CA HIS A 68 -9.19 0.01 -9.74
C HIS A 68 -9.89 -0.90 -8.72
N GLU A 69 -9.22 -1.96 -8.26
CA GLU A 69 -9.75 -2.86 -7.25
C GLU A 69 -9.86 -2.20 -5.87
N ALA A 70 -8.86 -1.40 -5.47
CA ALA A 70 -8.91 -0.63 -4.24
C ALA A 70 -10.05 0.40 -4.26
N GLU A 71 -10.26 1.10 -5.37
CA GLU A 71 -11.35 2.06 -5.57
C GLU A 71 -12.72 1.38 -5.49
N GLY A 72 -12.85 0.19 -6.08
CA GLY A 72 -14.07 -0.61 -6.01
C GLY A 72 -14.44 -1.00 -4.58
N VAL A 73 -13.45 -1.25 -3.72
CA VAL A 73 -13.69 -1.55 -2.30
C VAL A 73 -13.89 -0.29 -1.46
N ALA A 74 -13.10 0.76 -1.71
CA ALA A 74 -13.15 2.01 -0.96
C ALA A 74 -14.41 2.84 -1.27
N GLY A 75 -15.02 2.64 -2.44
CA GLY A 75 -16.14 3.44 -2.92
C GLY A 75 -15.78 4.89 -3.23
N LYS A 76 -14.48 5.18 -3.38
CA LYS A 76 -13.90 6.49 -3.69
C LYS A 76 -12.58 6.32 -4.45
N ASP A 77 -12.16 7.37 -5.13
CA ASP A 77 -10.88 7.40 -5.83
C ASP A 77 -9.70 7.26 -4.86
N VAL A 78 -8.67 6.53 -5.29
CA VAL A 78 -7.43 6.28 -4.54
C VAL A 78 -6.28 6.97 -5.27
N ASP A 79 -5.76 8.04 -4.68
CA ASP A 79 -4.69 8.87 -5.26
C ASP A 79 -3.29 8.29 -5.05
N ARG A 80 -3.12 7.49 -3.99
CA ARG A 80 -1.87 6.82 -3.65
C ARG A 80 -2.09 5.46 -3.00
N MET A 81 -1.08 4.60 -3.13
CA MET A 81 -0.95 3.32 -2.44
C MET A 81 0.48 3.15 -1.94
N LEU A 82 0.70 2.22 -1.02
CA LEU A 82 2.01 1.78 -0.59
C LEU A 82 2.36 0.44 -1.25
N MET A 83 3.52 0.33 -1.87
CA MET A 83 4.08 -0.97 -2.23
C MET A 83 4.82 -1.52 -1.00
N ALA A 84 4.40 -2.67 -0.49
CA ALA A 84 5.05 -3.36 0.60
C ALA A 84 5.88 -4.53 0.05
N ILE A 85 7.18 -4.28 -0.13
CA ILE A 85 8.14 -5.26 -0.62
C ILE A 85 8.58 -6.13 0.55
N VAL A 86 8.30 -7.43 0.48
CA VAL A 86 8.76 -8.43 1.45
C VAL A 86 9.95 -9.17 0.88
N ASP A 87 11.09 -9.08 1.57
CA ASP A 87 12.31 -9.82 1.23
C ASP A 87 12.41 -11.15 2.00
N ASN A 88 13.33 -12.02 1.57
CA ASN A 88 13.55 -13.35 2.13
C ASN A 88 14.15 -13.32 3.55
N ASP A 89 14.78 -12.22 3.95
CA ASP A 89 15.32 -12.00 5.29
C ASP A 89 14.27 -11.45 6.28
N SER A 90 12.99 -11.41 5.89
CA SER A 90 11.87 -10.84 6.65
C SER A 90 11.89 -9.32 6.79
N THR A 91 12.75 -8.62 6.05
CA THR A 91 12.68 -7.16 5.90
C THR A 91 11.46 -6.80 5.06
N ILE A 92 10.70 -5.79 5.50
CA ILE A 92 9.61 -5.20 4.71
C ILE A 92 9.93 -3.74 4.45
N VAL A 93 9.94 -3.36 3.18
CA VAL A 93 10.17 -1.98 2.74
C VAL A 93 8.90 -1.42 2.11
N TYR A 94 8.55 -0.19 2.48
CA TYR A 94 7.36 0.49 2.01
C TYR A 94 7.72 1.65 1.08
N TYR A 95 7.10 1.71 -0.11
CA TYR A 95 7.26 2.80 -1.08
C TYR A 95 5.91 3.41 -1.44
N PHE A 96 5.83 4.74 -1.54
CA PHE A 96 4.64 5.39 -2.09
C PHE A 96 4.57 5.21 -3.61
N VAL A 97 3.40 4.83 -4.10
CA VAL A 97 3.04 4.78 -5.51
C VAL A 97 1.81 5.64 -5.72
N TYR A 98 1.89 6.59 -6.66
CA TYR A 98 0.82 7.53 -6.92
C TYR A 98 0.11 7.18 -8.24
N LYS A 99 -1.20 7.42 -8.29
CA LYS A 99 -1.99 7.24 -9.51
C LYS A 99 -1.68 8.38 -10.49
N GLY A 100 -0.98 8.05 -11.59
CA GLY A 100 -0.66 8.99 -12.68
C GLY A 100 0.66 9.76 -12.52
N LEU A 101 0.85 10.78 -13.36
CA LEU A 101 2.05 11.61 -13.37
C LEU A 101 2.01 12.66 -12.27
N VAL A 102 2.54 12.31 -11.09
CA VAL A 102 2.81 13.29 -10.05
C VAL A 102 4.13 13.99 -10.37
N LYS A 103 4.15 15.34 -10.37
CA LYS A 103 5.40 16.08 -10.57
C LYS A 103 6.43 15.62 -9.54
N PRO A 104 7.65 15.21 -9.94
CA PRO A 104 8.71 14.92 -8.97
C PRO A 104 8.95 16.19 -8.17
N ARG A 105 8.65 16.16 -6.87
CA ARG A 105 8.89 17.30 -5.99
C ARG A 105 10.30 17.15 -5.44
N LYS A 106 11.11 18.18 -5.69
CA LYS A 106 12.50 18.25 -5.24
C LYS A 106 12.55 18.15 -3.71
N ASN A 107 13.39 17.25 -3.21
CA ASN A 107 13.88 17.25 -1.83
C ASN A 107 14.66 18.54 -1.53
#